data_AF-A0A519ULW8-F1
#
_entry.id   AF-A0A519ULW8-F1
#
_cell.length_a   1.000
_cell.length_b   1.000
_cell.length_c   1.000
_cell.angle_alpha   90.00
_cell.angle_beta   90.00
_cell.angle_gamma   90.00
#
_symmetry.space_group_name_H-M   'P 1'
#
loop_
_entity.id
_entity.type
_entity.pdbx_description
1 polymer ?
#
loop_
_entity_poly.entity_id
_entity_poly.type
_entity_poly.pdbx_seq_one_letter_code
_entity_poly.pdbx_strand_id
1 'polypeptide(L)'
;MSNELLFIGGFLLFIILILALDLGLFSKKDHVISLKQAGIMSFIMIMLALSFYLLLVLEGQYLHGIENYAKLEQIVKAHKHPITLIPGNFEESLRIYKNNLGIEFLTGYVIEYALSVDNIFVIVLIFSAFAVPEKYYHRVLFWGILGAIIMRFIFIFAGAVLISKFGWILYVFGAFLVFTGIRMFFNKDE
;
A
#
# COMPACT_ATOMS: atom_id res chain seq x y z
N MET A 1 -9.69 -0.44 21.73
CA MET A 1 -10.56 0.49 21.00
C MET A 1 -10.13 1.96 21.14
N SER A 2 -10.03 2.55 22.33
CA SER A 2 -9.58 3.97 22.45
C SER A 2 -8.14 4.20 21.94
N ASN A 3 -7.19 3.35 22.33
CA ASN A 3 -5.79 3.48 21.93
C ASN A 3 -5.58 3.22 20.43
N GLU A 4 -6.30 2.25 19.87
CA GLU A 4 -6.28 1.94 18.43
C GLU A 4 -6.80 3.12 17.61
N LEU A 5 -7.91 3.72 18.02
CA LEU A 5 -8.50 4.86 17.31
C LEU A 5 -7.61 6.10 17.36
N LEU A 6 -6.97 6.35 18.51
CA LEU A 6 -5.98 7.43 18.66
C LEU A 6 -4.74 7.19 17.79
N PHE A 7 -4.23 5.96 17.78
CA PHE A 7 -3.09 5.59 16.93
C PHE A 7 -3.42 5.74 15.45
N ILE A 8 -4.54 5.16 14.98
CA ILE A 8 -4.99 5.25 13.58
C ILE A 8 -5.26 6.70 13.19
N GLY A 9 -5.95 7.47 14.05
CA GLY A 9 -6.24 8.87 13.80
C GLY A 9 -4.97 9.72 13.68
N GLY A 10 -4.02 9.53 14.58
CA GLY A 10 -2.71 10.21 14.54
C GLY A 10 -1.89 9.80 13.32
N PHE A 11 -1.89 8.51 12.97
CA PHE A 11 -1.20 7.99 11.79
C PHE A 11 -1.81 8.54 10.49
N LEU A 12 -3.14 8.53 10.36
CA LEU A 12 -3.82 9.11 9.19
C LEU A 12 -3.55 10.61 9.05
N LEU A 13 -3.57 11.35 10.15
CA LEU A 13 -3.21 12.78 10.14
C LEU A 13 -1.78 12.98 9.64
N PHE A 14 -0.82 12.19 10.15
CA PHE A 14 0.57 12.22 9.71
C PHE A 14 0.71 11.93 8.21
N ILE A 15 0.04 10.91 7.69
CA ILE A 15 0.05 10.57 6.26
C ILE A 15 -0.54 11.70 5.42
N ILE A 16 -1.67 12.29 5.82
CA ILE A 16 -2.30 13.41 5.10
C ILE A 16 -1.34 14.61 5.05
N LEU A 17 -0.66 14.92 6.15
CA LEU A 17 0.31 16.01 6.21
C LEU A 17 1.49 15.77 5.28
N ILE A 18 2.06 14.56 5.26
CA ILE A 18 3.14 14.21 4.34
C ILE A 18 2.68 14.29 2.89
N LEU A 19 1.51 13.73 2.55
CA LEU A 19 0.97 13.80 1.19
C LEU A 19 0.73 15.24 0.74
N ALA A 20 0.25 16.12 1.61
CA ALA A 20 0.09 17.53 1.31
C ALA A 20 1.43 18.23 1.03
N LEU A 21 2.49 17.85 1.75
CA LEU A 21 3.84 18.35 1.50
C LEU A 21 4.39 17.82 0.16
N ASP A 22 4.26 16.52 -0.11
CA ASP A 22 4.77 15.85 -1.32
C ASP A 22 4.05 16.29 -2.60
N LEU A 23 2.73 16.51 -2.53
CA LEU A 23 1.94 17.07 -3.65
C LEU A 23 2.27 18.55 -3.91
N GLY A 24 3.14 19.16 -3.10
CA GLY A 24 3.58 20.52 -3.33
C GLY A 24 2.48 21.55 -3.10
N LEU A 25 1.52 21.28 -2.21
CA LEU A 25 0.44 22.21 -1.82
C LEU A 25 1.01 23.59 -1.37
N PHE A 26 2.30 23.62 -1.02
CA PHE A 26 3.06 24.81 -0.61
C PHE A 26 4.26 25.18 -1.52
N SER A 27 4.53 24.47 -2.62
CA SER A 27 5.70 24.77 -3.49
C SER A 27 5.30 25.49 -4.77
N LYS A 28 6.05 26.56 -5.11
CA LYS A 28 5.78 27.45 -6.27
C LYS A 28 6.64 27.20 -7.51
N LYS A 29 7.55 26.21 -7.53
CA LYS A 29 8.44 25.99 -8.71
C LYS A 29 8.75 24.52 -8.97
N ASP A 30 8.53 24.11 -10.21
CA ASP A 30 8.89 22.83 -10.80
C ASP A 30 10.42 22.72 -10.90
N HIS A 31 11.05 22.02 -9.96
CA HIS A 31 12.46 21.65 -10.02
C HIS A 31 12.58 20.18 -10.46
N VAL A 32 13.39 19.92 -11.47
CA VAL A 32 13.66 18.56 -11.95
C VAL A 32 14.56 17.85 -10.94
N ILE A 33 14.01 16.87 -10.23
CA ILE A 33 14.71 16.12 -9.20
C ILE A 33 15.88 15.33 -9.82
N SER A 34 17.11 15.63 -9.38
CA SER A 34 18.30 14.90 -9.83
C SER A 34 18.31 13.45 -9.33
N LEU A 35 18.99 12.54 -10.04
CA LEU A 35 19.11 11.13 -9.65
C LEU A 35 19.65 10.95 -8.22
N LYS A 36 20.60 11.81 -7.82
CA LYS A 36 21.16 11.82 -6.45
C LYS A 36 20.11 12.19 -5.41
N GLN A 37 19.28 13.19 -5.69
CA GLN A 37 18.18 13.59 -4.79
C GLN A 37 17.10 12.51 -4.71
N ALA A 38 16.73 11.91 -5.85
CA ALA A 38 15.81 10.78 -5.88
C ALA A 38 16.32 9.60 -5.04
N GLY A 39 17.60 9.25 -5.18
CA GLY A 39 18.23 8.20 -4.37
C GLY A 39 18.20 8.49 -2.87
N ILE A 40 18.43 9.74 -2.47
CA ILE A 40 18.34 10.16 -1.06
C ILE A 40 16.90 10.05 -0.54
N MET A 41 15.91 10.50 -1.31
CA MET A 41 14.49 10.39 -0.91
C MET A 41 14.06 8.94 -0.75
N SER A 42 14.41 8.07 -1.71
CA SER A 42 14.15 6.64 -1.60
C SER A 42 14.81 6.03 -0.37
N PHE A 43 16.06 6.39 -0.08
CA PHE A 43 16.75 5.92 1.11
C PHE A 43 16.05 6.35 2.41
N ILE A 44 15.65 7.62 2.51
CA ILE A 44 14.92 8.13 3.69
C ILE A 44 13.61 7.37 3.88
N MET A 45 12.85 7.13 2.81
CA MET A 45 11.57 6.43 2.89
C MET A 45 11.73 4.97 3.29
N ILE A 46 12.73 4.27 2.74
CA ILE A 46 13.04 2.90 3.13
C ILE A 46 13.46 2.85 4.62
N MET A 47 14.30 3.79 5.07
CA MET A 47 14.71 3.85 6.47
C MET A 47 13.53 4.15 7.40
N LEU A 48 12.61 5.01 7.00
CA LEU A 48 11.40 5.30 7.77
C LEU A 48 10.49 4.06 7.85
N ALA A 49 10.29 3.35 6.74
CA ALA A 49 9.53 2.10 6.71
C ALA A 49 10.17 1.02 7.59
N LEU A 50 11.50 0.85 7.54
CA LEU A 50 12.22 -0.08 8.41
C LEU A 50 12.15 0.32 9.88
N SER A 51 12.22 1.62 10.19
CA SER A 51 12.05 2.11 11.57
C SER A 51 10.66 1.80 12.10
N PHE A 52 9.63 1.96 11.25
CA PHE A 52 8.26 1.59 11.61
C PHE A 52 8.09 0.08 11.78
N TYR A 53 8.70 -0.74 10.91
CA TYR A 53 8.76 -2.19 11.09
C TYR A 53 9.37 -2.58 12.44
N LEU A 54 10.49 -1.96 12.82
CA LEU A 54 11.11 -2.18 14.12
C LEU A 54 10.18 -1.77 15.27
N LEU A 55 9.48 -0.65 15.14
CA LEU A 55 8.49 -0.21 16.13
C LEU A 55 7.39 -1.27 16.30
N LEU A 56 6.89 -1.89 15.23
CA LEU A 56 5.89 -2.95 15.34
C LEU A 56 6.43 -4.20 16.04
N VAL A 57 7.65 -4.63 15.71
CA VAL A 57 8.27 -5.83 16.30
C VAL A 57 8.69 -5.59 17.76
N LEU A 58 9.02 -4.36 18.15
CA LEU A 58 9.42 -4.00 19.51
C LEU A 58 8.24 -3.62 20.40
N GLU A 59 7.29 -2.83 19.89
CA GLU A 59 6.24 -2.18 20.68
C GLU A 59 4.81 -2.52 20.22
N GLY A 60 4.64 -3.48 19.31
CA GLY A 60 3.32 -3.85 18.76
C GLY A 60 2.27 -4.27 19.79
N GLN A 61 2.67 -4.65 21.00
CA GLN A 61 1.75 -4.95 22.10
C GLN A 61 0.93 -3.73 22.55
N TYR A 62 1.52 -2.55 22.50
CA TYR A 62 0.89 -1.30 22.94
C TYR A 62 -0.14 -0.79 21.94
N LEU A 63 -0.02 -1.18 20.67
CA LEU A 63 -0.94 -0.82 19.59
C LEU A 63 -2.39 -1.20 19.94
N HIS A 64 -2.55 -2.39 20.51
CA HIS A 64 -3.86 -2.96 20.87
C HIS A 64 -4.08 -3.14 22.38
N GLY A 65 -3.14 -2.66 23.22
CA GLY A 65 -3.22 -2.80 24.68
C GLY A 65 -3.23 -4.26 25.13
N ILE A 66 -2.31 -5.07 24.59
CA ILE A 66 -2.22 -6.50 24.90
C ILE A 66 -1.48 -6.68 26.23
N GLU A 67 -2.25 -6.86 27.31
CA GLU A 67 -1.70 -7.07 28.65
C GLU A 67 -1.74 -8.53 29.10
N ASN A 68 -2.58 -9.35 28.47
CA ASN A 68 -2.78 -10.75 28.86
C ASN A 68 -3.13 -11.66 27.67
N TYR A 69 -3.03 -12.98 27.89
CA TYR A 69 -3.29 -13.99 26.86
C TYR A 69 -4.72 -13.94 26.31
N ALA A 70 -5.72 -13.73 27.18
CA ALA A 70 -7.11 -13.66 26.76
C ALA A 70 -7.36 -12.51 25.77
N LYS A 71 -6.71 -11.36 26.01
CA LYS A 71 -6.80 -10.20 25.14
C LYS A 71 -6.08 -10.43 23.82
N LEU A 72 -4.90 -11.06 23.86
CA LEU A 72 -4.16 -11.47 22.68
C LEU A 72 -5.00 -12.42 21.79
N GLU A 73 -5.59 -13.46 22.37
CA GLU A 73 -6.43 -14.41 21.65
C GLU A 73 -7.66 -13.71 21.04
N GLN A 74 -8.28 -12.79 21.79
CA GLN A 74 -9.39 -11.98 21.29
C GLN A 74 -8.97 -11.15 20.06
N ILE A 75 -7.82 -10.48 20.12
CA ILE A 75 -7.33 -9.63 19.02
C ILE A 75 -6.97 -10.46 17.79
N VAL A 76 -6.33 -11.61 17.98
CA VAL A 76 -5.96 -12.52 16.90
C VAL A 76 -7.18 -13.05 16.16
N LYS A 77 -8.23 -13.42 16.90
CA LYS A 77 -9.52 -13.83 16.30
C LYS A 77 -10.23 -12.65 15.62
N ALA A 78 -10.24 -11.47 16.25
CA ALA A 78 -10.93 -10.30 15.72
C ALA A 78 -10.31 -9.80 14.40
N HIS A 79 -8.98 -9.77 14.31
CA HIS A 79 -8.24 -9.29 13.14
C HIS A 79 -7.86 -10.40 12.15
N LYS A 80 -8.22 -11.66 12.45
CA LYS A 80 -7.97 -12.84 11.60
C LYS A 80 -6.49 -13.01 11.20
N HIS A 81 -5.59 -12.74 12.14
CA HIS A 81 -4.16 -12.96 11.90
C HIS A 81 -3.88 -14.44 11.62
N PRO A 82 -3.06 -14.78 10.61
CA PRO A 82 -2.77 -16.16 10.22
C PRO A 82 -1.74 -16.81 11.14
N ILE A 83 -1.95 -16.75 12.47
CA ILE A 83 -1.01 -17.26 13.47
C ILE A 83 -1.64 -18.29 14.40
N THR A 84 -0.82 -19.22 14.86
CA THR A 84 -1.20 -20.19 15.89
C THR A 84 -0.61 -19.75 17.22
N LEU A 85 -1.47 -19.56 18.23
CA LEU A 85 -1.06 -19.20 19.58
C LEU A 85 -0.76 -20.45 20.39
N ILE A 86 0.19 -20.35 21.32
CA ILE A 86 0.54 -21.47 22.21
C ILE A 86 -0.26 -21.30 23.51
N PRO A 87 -1.22 -22.20 23.82
CA PRO A 87 -2.02 -22.09 25.02
C PRO A 87 -1.18 -22.06 26.28
N GLY A 88 -1.45 -21.12 27.18
CA GLY A 88 -0.77 -21.00 28.46
C GLY A 88 0.60 -20.32 28.43
N ASN A 89 1.15 -19.96 27.26
CA ASN A 89 2.39 -19.19 27.15
C ASN A 89 2.13 -17.82 26.49
N PHE A 90 1.96 -16.80 27.35
CA PHE A 90 1.71 -15.43 26.89
C PHE A 90 2.92 -14.82 26.20
N GLU A 91 4.12 -14.96 26.77
CA GLU A 91 5.34 -14.33 26.26
C GLU A 91 5.68 -14.83 24.85
N GLU A 92 5.60 -16.14 24.64
CA GLU A 92 5.86 -16.77 23.34
C GLU A 92 4.79 -16.37 22.33
N SER A 93 3.52 -16.44 22.72
CA SER A 93 2.39 -16.06 21.86
C SER A 93 2.45 -14.58 21.46
N LEU A 94 2.89 -13.71 22.39
CA LEU A 94 3.09 -12.30 22.13
C LEU A 94 4.25 -12.06 21.16
N ARG A 95 5.35 -12.82 21.27
CA ARG A 95 6.46 -12.75 20.31
C ARG A 95 6.03 -13.16 18.91
N ILE A 96 5.27 -14.25 18.78
CA ILE A 96 4.69 -14.71 17.50
C ILE A 96 3.83 -13.60 16.90
N TYR A 97 2.96 -12.99 17.71
CA TYR A 97 2.09 -11.90 17.28
C TYR A 97 2.88 -10.68 16.78
N LYS A 98 3.87 -10.21 17.53
CA LYS A 98 4.70 -9.05 17.15
C LYS A 98 5.48 -9.30 15.86
N ASN A 99 6.04 -10.50 15.69
CA ASN A 99 6.71 -10.89 14.46
C ASN A 99 5.74 -10.92 13.26
N ASN A 100 4.53 -11.43 13.47
CA ASN A 100 3.51 -11.44 12.43
C ASN A 100 3.07 -10.03 12.02
N LEU A 101 2.90 -9.10 12.97
CA LEU A 101 2.64 -7.68 12.65
C LEU A 101 3.73 -7.09 11.74
N GLY A 102 5.00 -7.38 12.05
CA GLY A 102 6.12 -6.96 11.20
C GLY A 102 6.06 -7.54 9.78
N ILE A 103 5.75 -8.83 9.65
CA ILE A 103 5.63 -9.51 8.35
C ILE A 103 4.45 -8.96 7.54
N GLU A 104 3.29 -8.73 8.18
CA GLU A 104 2.11 -8.13 7.55
C GLU A 104 2.44 -6.72 7.04
N PHE A 105 3.10 -5.89 7.85
CA PHE A 105 3.55 -4.58 7.43
C PHE A 105 4.53 -4.65 6.25
N LEU A 106 5.56 -5.49 6.33
CA LEU A 106 6.56 -5.61 5.28
C LEU A 106 5.93 -6.11 3.97
N THR A 107 5.02 -7.07 4.07
CA THR A 107 4.28 -7.60 2.93
C THR A 107 3.41 -6.52 2.30
N GLY A 108 2.67 -5.76 3.12
CA GLY A 108 1.92 -4.59 2.66
C GLY A 108 2.81 -3.56 1.98
N TYR A 109 3.93 -3.21 2.60
CA TYR A 109 4.92 -2.25 2.06
C TYR A 109 5.43 -2.69 0.68
N VAL A 110 5.82 -3.96 0.53
CA VAL A 110 6.33 -4.50 -0.75
C VAL A 110 5.23 -4.55 -1.81
N ILE A 111 4.00 -4.95 -1.44
CA ILE A 111 2.86 -4.99 -2.36
C ILE A 111 2.53 -3.58 -2.85
N GLU A 112 2.42 -2.59 -1.95
CA GLU A 112 2.14 -1.20 -2.32
C GLU A 112 3.26 -0.59 -3.17
N TYR A 113 4.53 -0.91 -2.85
CA TYR A 113 5.67 -0.50 -3.65
C TYR A 113 5.62 -1.10 -5.07
N ALA A 114 5.32 -2.39 -5.20
CA ALA A 114 5.17 -3.07 -6.48
C ALA A 114 4.03 -2.47 -7.32
N LEU A 115 2.87 -2.19 -6.70
CA LEU A 115 1.74 -1.52 -7.35
C LEU A 115 2.07 -0.09 -7.79
N SER A 116 2.93 0.62 -7.03
CA SER A 116 3.38 1.96 -7.40
C SER A 116 4.28 1.95 -8.63
N VAL A 117 5.18 0.95 -8.73
CA VAL A 117 6.04 0.75 -9.91
C VAL A 117 5.21 0.41 -11.15
N ASP A 118 4.19 -0.45 -11.01
CA ASP A 118 3.25 -0.79 -12.08
C ASP A 118 2.54 0.46 -12.64
N ASN A 119 2.03 1.31 -11.74
CA ASN A 119 1.38 2.56 -12.13
C ASN A 119 2.33 3.51 -12.91
N ILE A 120 3.59 3.65 -12.47
CA ILE A 120 4.58 4.49 -13.17
C ILE A 120 4.87 3.94 -14.58
N PHE A 121 5.00 2.61 -14.71
CA PHE A 121 5.25 1.97 -16.00
C PHE A 121 4.12 2.24 -17.00
N VAL A 122 2.85 2.09 -16.57
CA VAL A 122 1.68 2.40 -17.40
C VAL A 122 1.69 3.86 -17.84
N ILE A 123 2.01 4.79 -16.94
CA ILE A 123 2.05 6.23 -17.25
C ILE A 123 3.14 6.55 -18.29
N VAL A 124 4.34 6.00 -18.14
CA VAL A 124 5.44 6.20 -19.10
C VAL A 124 5.08 5.63 -20.46
N LEU A 125 4.47 4.44 -20.51
CA LEU A 125 4.00 3.84 -21.76
C LEU A 125 2.96 4.72 -22.47
N ILE A 126 1.99 5.25 -21.73
CA ILE A 126 0.97 6.17 -22.27
C ILE A 126 1.63 7.45 -22.79
N PHE A 127 2.53 8.07 -22.02
CA PHE A 127 3.19 9.32 -22.44
C PHE A 127 4.03 9.13 -23.71
N SER A 128 4.71 7.99 -23.81
CA SER A 128 5.48 7.61 -24.99
C SER A 128 4.56 7.35 -26.19
N ALA A 129 3.48 6.58 -26.03
CA ALA A 129 2.54 6.25 -27.10
C ALA A 129 1.84 7.50 -27.68
N PHE A 130 1.54 8.50 -26.85
CA PHE A 130 0.92 9.76 -27.27
C PHE A 130 1.93 10.89 -27.54
N ALA A 131 3.24 10.63 -27.46
CA ALA A 131 4.30 11.61 -27.66
C ALA A 131 4.04 12.94 -26.92
N VAL A 132 3.64 12.86 -25.65
CA VAL A 132 3.22 14.02 -24.86
C VAL A 132 4.42 14.97 -24.69
N PRO A 133 4.30 16.29 -24.98
CA PRO A 133 5.40 17.22 -24.74
C PRO A 133 5.67 17.39 -23.23
N GLU A 134 6.96 17.46 -22.84
CA GLU A 134 7.39 17.50 -21.42
C GLU A 134 6.71 18.60 -20.60
N LYS A 135 6.41 19.75 -21.21
CA LYS A 135 5.70 20.88 -20.59
C LYS A 135 4.33 20.50 -20.02
N TYR A 136 3.69 19.46 -20.56
CA TYR A 136 2.36 19.02 -20.14
C TYR A 136 2.37 17.80 -19.22
N TYR A 137 3.53 17.19 -18.93
CA TYR A 137 3.63 15.97 -18.11
C TYR A 137 2.93 16.12 -16.77
N HIS A 138 3.21 17.19 -16.01
CA HIS A 138 2.61 17.38 -14.69
C HIS A 138 1.08 17.48 -14.76
N ARG A 139 0.54 18.20 -15.75
CA ARG A 139 -0.92 18.35 -15.92
C ARG A 139 -1.59 17.04 -16.31
N VAL A 140 -1.02 16.33 -17.28
CA VAL A 140 -1.56 15.04 -17.73
C VAL A 140 -1.45 14.00 -16.61
N LEU A 141 -0.34 13.99 -15.88
CA LEU A 141 -0.11 13.11 -14.73
C LEU A 141 -1.14 13.35 -13.62
N PHE A 142 -1.37 14.62 -13.26
CA PHE A 142 -2.33 14.98 -12.22
C PHE A 142 -3.74 14.49 -12.56
N TRP A 143 -4.25 14.80 -13.76
CA TRP A 143 -5.56 14.35 -14.20
C TRP A 143 -5.64 12.83 -14.42
N GLY A 144 -4.54 12.22 -14.86
CA GLY A 144 -4.42 10.77 -15.02
C GLY A 144 -4.51 10.03 -13.69
N ILE A 145 -3.75 10.45 -12.68
CA ILE A 145 -3.79 9.87 -11.32
C ILE A 145 -5.17 10.09 -10.70
N LEU A 146 -5.72 11.31 -10.78
CA LEU A 146 -7.05 11.60 -10.24
C LEU A 146 -8.13 10.73 -10.90
N GLY A 147 -8.09 10.61 -12.24
CA GLY A 147 -8.99 9.75 -12.99
C GLY A 147 -8.83 8.27 -12.63
N ALA A 148 -7.58 7.79 -12.49
CA ALA A 148 -7.29 6.43 -12.08
C ALA A 148 -7.82 6.11 -10.68
N ILE A 149 -7.67 7.04 -9.73
CA ILE A 149 -8.22 6.91 -8.37
C ILE A 149 -9.75 6.77 -8.41
N ILE A 150 -10.43 7.65 -9.16
CA ILE A 150 -11.89 7.59 -9.31
C ILE A 150 -12.33 6.29 -9.96
N MET A 151 -11.69 5.89 -11.05
CA MET A 151 -11.97 4.65 -11.75
C MET A 151 -11.74 3.44 -10.85
N ARG A 152 -10.69 3.46 -10.02
CA ARG A 152 -10.39 2.41 -9.04
C ARG A 152 -11.51 2.31 -8.00
N PHE A 153 -12.00 3.41 -7.45
CA PHE A 153 -13.15 3.38 -6.54
C PHE A 153 -14.37 2.76 -7.21
N ILE A 154 -14.72 3.19 -8.43
CA ILE A 154 -15.85 2.65 -9.18
C ILE A 154 -15.67 1.14 -9.41
N PHE A 155 -14.49 0.71 -9.87
CA PHE A 155 -14.20 -0.70 -10.14
C PHE A 155 -14.28 -1.58 -8.89
N ILE A 156 -13.80 -1.09 -7.74
CA ILE A 156 -13.87 -1.84 -6.47
C ILE A 156 -15.32 -2.07 -6.07
N PHE A 157 -16.15 -1.02 -6.06
CA PHE A 157 -17.56 -1.15 -5.64
C PHE A 157 -18.38 -1.94 -6.66
N ALA A 158 -18.23 -1.64 -7.96
CA ALA A 158 -18.93 -2.35 -9.02
C ALA A 158 -18.50 -3.84 -9.05
N GLY A 159 -17.20 -4.11 -8.94
CA GLY A 159 -16.64 -5.46 -8.89
C GLY A 159 -17.14 -6.24 -7.69
N ALA A 160 -17.19 -5.63 -6.49
CA ALA A 160 -17.73 -6.27 -5.29
C ALA A 160 -19.20 -6.69 -5.46
N VAL A 161 -20.04 -5.81 -6.03
CA VAL A 161 -21.44 -6.13 -6.32
C VAL A 161 -21.55 -7.24 -7.36
N LEU A 162 -20.72 -7.21 -8.40
CA LEU A 162 -20.73 -8.20 -9.48
C LEU A 162 -20.33 -9.59 -8.96
N ILE A 163 -19.26 -9.68 -8.17
CA ILE A 163 -18.78 -10.91 -7.55
C ILE A 163 -19.81 -11.49 -6.58
N SER A 164 -20.48 -10.63 -5.79
CA SER A 164 -21.53 -11.06 -4.88
C SER A 164 -22.73 -11.71 -5.58
N LYS A 165 -22.99 -11.36 -6.86
CA LYS A 165 -24.08 -11.93 -7.65
C LYS A 165 -23.63 -13.10 -8.53
N PHE A 166 -22.38 -13.10 -8.98
CA PHE A 166 -21.87 -14.05 -9.97
C PHE A 166 -20.47 -14.56 -9.59
N GLY A 167 -20.39 -15.62 -8.78
CA GLY A 167 -19.09 -16.17 -8.34
C GLY A 167 -18.17 -16.66 -9.47
N TRP A 168 -18.74 -17.05 -10.63
CA TRP A 168 -17.95 -17.47 -11.80
C TRP A 168 -17.19 -16.32 -12.48
N ILE A 169 -17.58 -15.07 -12.21
CA ILE A 169 -16.94 -13.87 -12.79
C ILE A 169 -15.47 -13.76 -12.38
N LEU A 170 -15.11 -14.31 -11.21
CA LEU A 170 -13.72 -14.34 -10.72
C LEU A 170 -12.81 -15.13 -11.65
N TYR A 171 -13.27 -16.26 -12.17
CA TYR A 171 -12.49 -17.06 -13.11
C TYR A 171 -12.30 -16.35 -14.45
N VAL A 172 -13.32 -15.62 -14.93
CA VAL A 172 -13.22 -14.83 -16.15
C VAL A 172 -12.27 -13.65 -15.99
N PHE A 173 -12.39 -12.89 -14.90
CA PHE A 173 -11.47 -11.78 -14.61
C PHE A 173 -10.04 -12.29 -14.43
N GLY A 174 -9.84 -13.40 -13.72
CA GLY A 174 -8.53 -14.03 -13.57
C GLY A 174 -7.93 -14.45 -14.91
N ALA A 175 -8.70 -15.13 -15.77
CA ALA A 175 -8.25 -15.52 -17.10
C ALA A 175 -7.93 -14.30 -17.98
N PHE A 176 -8.76 -13.26 -17.92
CA PHE A 176 -8.54 -12.00 -18.63
C PHE A 176 -7.22 -11.33 -18.19
N LEU A 177 -6.95 -11.25 -16.88
CA LEU A 177 -5.71 -10.66 -16.35
C LEU A 177 -4.47 -11.45 -16.77
N VAL A 178 -4.54 -12.78 -16.75
CA VAL A 178 -3.45 -13.65 -17.24
C VAL A 178 -3.20 -13.40 -18.72
N PHE A 179 -4.27 -13.36 -19.54
CA PHE A 179 -4.16 -13.08 -20.97
C PHE A 179 -3.54 -11.70 -21.24
N THR A 180 -3.97 -10.65 -20.55
CA THR A 180 -3.41 -9.30 -20.73
C THR A 180 -1.95 -9.24 -20.28
N GLY A 181 -1.59 -9.89 -19.17
CA GLY A 181 -0.21 -9.97 -18.69
C GLY A 181 0.71 -10.67 -19.69
N ILE A 182 0.26 -11.79 -20.25
CA ILE A 182 0.96 -12.51 -21.31
C ILE A 182 1.15 -11.62 -22.55
N ARG A 183 0.09 -10.95 -23.00
CA ARG A 183 0.15 -10.06 -24.16
C ARG A 183 1.13 -8.90 -23.97
N MET A 184 1.15 -8.28 -22.79
CA MET A 184 2.10 -7.20 -22.47
C MET A 184 3.56 -7.70 -22.42
N PHE A 185 3.79 -8.95 -22.01
CA PHE A 185 5.12 -9.53 -22.00
C PHE A 185 5.67 -9.76 -23.41
N PHE A 186 4.83 -10.18 -24.35
CA PHE A 186 5.25 -10.49 -25.72
C PHE A 186 5.23 -9.28 -26.68
N ASN A 187 4.43 -8.24 -26.42
CA ASN A 187 4.36 -7.03 -27.26
C ASN A 187 5.47 -6.00 -26.95
N LYS A 188 6.66 -6.42 -26.50
CA LYS A 188 7.75 -5.52 -26.10
C LYS A 188 8.67 -5.05 -27.25
N ASP A 189 8.33 -5.34 -28.50
CA ASP A 189 9.23 -5.14 -29.65
C ASP A 189 8.68 -4.25 -30.79
N GLU A 190 7.79 -3.29 -30.52
CA GLU A 190 7.49 -2.19 -31.47
C GLU A 190 7.48 -0.81 -30.79
#